data_AF-A0A382UJJ3-F1
#
_entry.id   AF-A0A382UJJ3-F1
#
_cell.length_a   1.000
_cell.length_b   1.000
_cell.length_c   1.000
_cell.angle_alpha   90.00
_cell.angle_beta   90.00
_cell.angle_gamma   90.00
#
_symmetry.space_group_name_H-M   'P 1'
#
loop_
_entity.id
_entity.type
_entity.pdbx_description
1 polymer ?
#
loop_
_entity_poly.entity_id
_entity_poly.type
_entity_poly.pdbx_seq_one_letter_code
_entity_poly.pdbx_strand_id
1 'polypeptide(L)' 'MSFKTDRTRVRRLPQRGHYDKNTIYPIIDEALYCHVGINVDDSPVVIPTIHARKNDILYIHGSAASRLLKSIPKE' A
#
# COMPACT_ATOMS: atom_id res chain seq x y z
N MET A 1 -9.17 3.60 -16.49
CA MET A 1 -9.87 3.59 -15.19
C MET A 1 -9.03 4.36 -14.18
N SER A 2 -9.67 5.21 -13.37
CA SER A 2 -9.01 6.02 -12.34
C SER A 2 -9.20 5.37 -10.97
N PHE A 3 -8.13 5.27 -10.17
CA PHE A 3 -8.20 4.78 -8.78
C PHE A 3 -8.58 5.86 -7.76
N LYS A 4 -9.05 7.02 -8.24
CA LYS A 4 -9.38 8.16 -7.40
C LYS A 4 -10.71 7.94 -6.68
N THR A 5 -10.69 8.07 -5.36
CA THR A 5 -11.87 8.14 -4.50
C THR A 5 -11.81 9.42 -3.66
N ASP A 6 -12.86 9.72 -2.90
CA ASP A 6 -12.82 10.84 -1.95
C ASP A 6 -11.72 10.68 -0.89
N ARG A 7 -11.45 9.44 -0.45
CA ARG A 7 -10.41 9.13 0.54
C ARG A 7 -9.00 9.28 -0.03
N THR A 8 -8.78 8.92 -1.30
CA THR A 8 -7.44 8.94 -1.93
C THR A 8 -7.14 10.25 -2.67
N ARG A 9 -8.07 11.21 -2.73
CA ARG A 9 -7.87 12.50 -3.40
C ARG A 9 -6.81 13.36 -2.68
N VAL A 10 -5.70 13.61 -3.37
CA VAL A 10 -4.67 14.59 -2.98
C VAL A 10 -5.29 16.00 -2.91
N ARG A 11 -5.23 16.63 -1.72
CA ARG A 11 -5.78 17.98 -1.47
C ARG A 11 -4.74 19.10 -1.60
N ARG A 12 -3.51 18.87 -1.15
CA ARG A 12 -2.41 19.84 -1.23
C ARG A 12 -1.64 19.64 -2.54
N LEU A 13 -1.47 20.69 -3.34
CA LEU A 13 -0.88 20.62 -4.68
C LEU A 13 -1.55 19.55 -5.57
N PRO A 14 -2.88 19.65 -5.80
CA PRO A 14 -3.65 18.60 -6.49
C PRO A 14 -3.16 18.30 -7.91
N GLN A 15 -2.50 19.24 -8.57
CA GLN A 15 -1.88 19.06 -9.89
C GLN A 15 -0.74 18.02 -9.89
N ARG A 16 -0.21 17.64 -8.73
CA ARG A 16 0.80 16.58 -8.59
C ARG A 16 0.19 15.17 -8.38
N GLY A 17 -1.13 15.06 -8.27
CA GLY A 17 -1.80 13.77 -8.05
C GLY A 17 -2.09 13.04 -9.36
N HIS A 18 -1.51 11.85 -9.53
CA HIS A 18 -1.79 10.94 -10.64
C HIS A 18 -2.57 9.71 -10.14
N TYR A 19 -3.53 9.23 -10.93
CA TYR A 19 -4.48 8.18 -10.52
C TYR A 19 -4.71 7.11 -11.59
N ASP A 20 -3.90 7.12 -12.64
CA ASP A 20 -3.93 6.18 -13.75
C ASP A 20 -2.87 5.07 -13.58
N LYS A 21 -3.15 3.90 -14.16
CA LYS A 21 -2.25 2.74 -14.12
C LYS A 21 -0.88 3.01 -14.74
N ASN A 22 -0.84 3.81 -15.81
CA ASN A 22 0.39 4.08 -16.57
C ASN A 22 1.42 4.84 -15.73
N THR A 23 0.97 5.68 -14.81
CA THR A 23 1.85 6.37 -13.85
C THR A 23 2.13 5.51 -12.62
N ILE A 24 1.10 4.88 -12.04
CA ILE A 24 1.24 4.19 -10.75
C ILE A 24 2.03 2.88 -10.86
N TYR A 25 1.80 2.08 -11.89
CA TYR A 25 2.37 0.73 -11.96
C TYR A 25 3.90 0.74 -12.08
N PRO A 26 4.52 1.58 -12.94
CA PRO A 26 5.97 1.67 -13.01
C PRO A 26 6.62 2.07 -11.68
N ILE A 27 6.02 2.99 -10.91
CA ILE A 27 6.53 3.41 -9.60
C ILE A 27 6.58 2.22 -8.64
N ILE A 28 5.52 1.41 -8.62
CA ILE A 28 5.42 0.23 -7.77
C ILE A 28 6.40 -0.86 -8.22
N ASP A 29 6.61 -1.02 -9.53
CA ASP A 29 7.51 -2.01 -10.10
C ASP A 29 9.00 -1.65 -9.90
N GLU A 30 9.33 -0.36 -9.86
CA GLU A 30 10.68 0.14 -9.60
C GLU A 30 11.05 0.13 -8.10
N ALA A 31 10.05 0.24 -7.22
CA ALA A 31 10.27 0.30 -5.78
C ALA A 31 10.77 -1.05 -5.22
N LEU A 32 11.93 -1.02 -4.55
CA LEU A 32 12.54 -2.20 -3.91
C LEU A 32 11.86 -2.64 -2.60
N TYR A 33 11.19 -1.71 -1.93
CA TYR A 33 10.48 -1.94 -0.68
C TYR A 33 9.32 -0.95 -0.53
N CYS A 34 8.37 -1.29 0.34
CA CYS A 34 7.26 -0.44 0.73
C CYS A 34 7.20 -0.28 2.26
N HIS A 35 6.31 0.60 2.70
CA HIS A 35 6.00 0.81 4.11
C HIS A 35 4.52 0.52 4.33
N VAL A 36 4.22 -0.43 5.21
CA VAL A 36 2.84 -0.82 5.51
C VAL A 36 2.46 -0.27 6.88
N GLY A 37 1.50 0.65 6.89
CA GLY A 37 0.89 1.18 8.11
C GLY A 37 -0.25 0.31 8.59
N ILE A 38 -0.18 -0.15 9.84
CA ILE A 38 -1.21 -0.96 10.50
C ILE A 38 -1.51 -0.37 11.88
N ASN A 39 -2.71 -0.64 12.41
CA ASN A 39 -3.02 -0.36 13.81
C ASN A 39 -2.74 -1.62 14.64
N VAL A 40 -1.97 -1.48 15.70
CA VAL A 40 -1.65 -2.53 16.68
C VAL A 40 -1.89 -1.93 18.06
N ASP A 41 -2.71 -2.58 18.88
CA ASP A 41 -2.99 -2.16 20.27
C ASP A 41 -3.30 -0.64 20.37
N ASP A 42 -4.28 -0.19 19.59
CA ASP A 42 -4.75 1.21 19.48
C ASP A 42 -3.73 2.25 18.97
N SER A 43 -2.57 1.81 18.47
CA SER A 43 -1.50 2.69 17.99
C SER A 43 -1.07 2.35 16.56
N PRO A 44 -0.71 3.34 15.73
CA PRO A 44 -0.18 3.09 14.39
C PRO A 44 1.26 2.59 14.45
N VAL A 45 1.55 1.55 13.67
CA VAL A 45 2.91 1.03 13.44
C VAL A 45 3.16 0.98 11.93
N VAL A 46 4.37 1.35 11.51
CA VAL A 46 4.80 1.31 10.11
C VAL A 46 5.91 0.28 9.96
N ILE A 47 5.70 -0.72 9.10
CA ILE A 47 6.64 -1.82 8.87
C ILE A 47 7.26 -1.67 7.47
N PRO A 48 8.59 -1.52 7.35
CA PRO A 48 9.26 -1.64 6.05
C PRO A 48 9.30 -3.11 5.62
N THR A 49 8.90 -3.41 4.38
CA THR A 49 8.88 -4.77 3.83
C THR A 49 9.00 -4.75 2.31
N ILE A 50 9.19 -5.92 1.70
CA ILE A 50 9.19 -6.08 0.24
C ILE A 50 7.74 -6.33 -0.22
N HIS A 51 7.38 -5.76 -1.36
CA HIS A 51 6.15 -6.06 -2.08
C HIS A 51 6.46 -6.65 -3.46
N ALA A 52 5.49 -7.36 -4.02
CA ALA A 52 5.47 -7.72 -5.43
C ALA A 52 4.11 -7.35 -6.03
N ARG A 53 4.09 -6.84 -7.26
CA ARG A 53 2.86 -6.57 -7.99
C ARG A 53 2.64 -7.64 -9.05
N LYS A 54 1.40 -8.13 -9.16
CA LYS A 54 0.95 -8.94 -10.31
C LYS A 54 -0.42 -8.44 -10.74
N ASN A 55 -0.51 -7.95 -11.98
CA ASN A 55 -1.70 -7.27 -12.49
C ASN A 55 -2.11 -6.12 -11.55
N ASP A 56 -3.31 -6.19 -10.98
CA ASP A 56 -3.89 -5.16 -10.11
C ASP A 56 -3.75 -5.53 -8.62
N ILE A 57 -2.95 -6.55 -8.27
CA ILE A 57 -2.79 -7.06 -6.90
C ILE A 57 -1.36 -6.83 -6.41
N LEU A 58 -1.26 -6.30 -5.19
CA LEU A 58 -0.02 -6.23 -4.41
C LEU A 58 0.05 -7.41 -3.44
N TYR A 59 1.17 -8.10 -3.46
CA TYR A 59 1.50 -9.19 -2.56
C TYR A 59 2.54 -8.73 -1.55
N ILE A 60 2.29 -9.06 -0.29
CA ILE A 60 3.21 -8.87 0.84
C ILE A 60 3.33 -10.22 1.53
N HIS A 61 4.53 -10.55 2.00
CA HIS A 61 4.79 -11.79 2.72
C HIS A 61 5.37 -11.48 4.11
N GLY A 62 5.39 -12.48 4.98
CA GLY A 62 5.98 -12.37 6.30
C GLY A 62 5.70 -13.61 7.14
N SER A 63 6.24 -13.64 8.35
CA SER A 63 5.91 -14.69 9.32
C SER A 63 4.44 -14.63 9.71
N ALA A 64 3.77 -15.77 9.78
CA ALA A 64 2.40 -15.89 10.29
C ALA A 64 2.27 -15.38 11.75
N ALA A 65 3.37 -15.37 12.51
CA ALA A 65 3.41 -14.85 13.87
C ALA A 65 3.67 -13.32 13.94
N SER A 66 3.99 -12.67 12.81
CA SER A 66 4.30 -11.24 12.75
C SER A 66 3.09 -10.36 13.07
N ARG A 67 3.35 -9.15 13.57
CA ARG A 67 2.31 -8.14 13.83
C ARG A 67 1.51 -7.82 12.56
N LEU A 68 2.20 -7.75 11.42
CA LEU A 68 1.58 -7.49 10.12
C LEU A 68 0.52 -8.54 9.78
N LEU A 69 0.87 -9.83 9.73
CA LEU A 69 -0.09 -10.86 9.34
C LEU A 69 -1.16 -11.10 10.42
N LYS A 70 -0.85 -10.87 11.70
CA LYS A 70 -1.85 -10.91 12.78
C LYS A 70 -2.87 -9.76 12.71
N SER A 71 -2.53 -8.62 12.13
CA SER A 71 -3.45 -7.48 11.96
C SER A 71 -4.45 -7.64 10.81
N ILE A 72 -4.26 -8.65 9.96
CA ILE A 72 -5.19 -8.92 8.84
C ILE A 72 -6.41 -9.68 9.39
N PRO A 73 -7.64 -9.22 9.12
CA PRO A 73 -8.84 -9.94 9.50
C PRO A 73 -8.82 -11.36 8.95
N LYS A 74 -9.18 -12.34 9.79
CA LYS A 74 -9.46 -13.70 9.33
C LYS A 74 -10.93 -13.77 8.96
N GLU A 75 -11.22 -14.18 7.73
CA GLU A 75 -12.57 -14.56 7.30
C GLU A 75 -13.07 -15.80 8.05
#